data_AF-A0A937QM90-F1
#
_entry.id   AF-A0A937QM90-F1
#
_cell.length_a   1.000
_cell.length_b   1.000
_cell.length_c   1.000
_cell.angle_alpha   90.00
_cell.angle_beta   90.00
_cell.angle_gamma   90.00
#
_symmetry.space_group_name_H-M   'P 1'
#
loop_
_entity.id
_entity.type
_entity.pdbx_description
1 polymer ?
#
loop_
_entity_poly.entity_id
_entity_poly.type
_entity_poly.pdbx_seq_one_letter_code
_entity_poly.pdbx_strand_id
1 'polypeptide(L)'
;MKKVSTQLGNSPKRLLKASLPAFLYEDGYTLSATDMGKSGVKIELSHNYNLGGAIILPPKQVKECGRWLLETLEQDSNGLPKQLAGILERLSKQSGFRAKLERGDKKKMKDALRVLKRQPASSRAVAKAEADEPALRQLSRKAV
;
A
#
# COMPACT_ATOMS: atom_id res chain seq x y z
N MET A 1 -35.92 46.06 7.15
CA MET A 1 -34.60 46.35 6.53
C MET A 1 -33.50 46.14 7.57
N LYS A 2 -32.62 45.17 7.34
CA LYS A 2 -31.16 45.23 7.62
C LYS A 2 -30.55 43.95 7.03
N LYS A 3 -29.95 44.13 5.85
CA LYS A 3 -29.12 43.13 5.16
C LYS A 3 -27.82 43.00 5.95
N VAL A 4 -27.40 41.79 6.28
CA VAL A 4 -26.03 41.53 6.72
C VAL A 4 -25.36 40.65 5.68
N SER A 5 -24.23 41.17 5.23
CA SER A 5 -23.50 40.85 4.02
C SER A 5 -22.54 39.69 4.22
N THR A 6 -22.37 38.92 3.15
CA THR A 6 -21.33 37.94 2.83
C THR A 6 -19.90 38.40 3.16
N GLN A 7 -19.10 37.48 3.71
CA GLN A 7 -17.73 37.27 3.24
C GLN A 7 -17.46 35.77 3.08
N LEU A 8 -17.46 35.35 1.81
CA LEU A 8 -16.82 34.13 1.34
C LEU A 8 -15.32 34.25 1.65
N GLY A 9 -14.86 33.54 2.67
CA GLY A 9 -13.43 33.30 2.88
C GLY A 9 -12.92 32.34 1.80
N ASN A 10 -12.43 32.90 0.70
CA ASN A 10 -11.63 32.17 -0.29
C ASN A 10 -10.27 31.82 0.34
N SER A 11 -10.24 30.82 1.21
CA SER A 11 -8.98 30.16 1.57
C SER A 11 -8.44 29.47 0.32
N PRO A 12 -7.17 29.68 -0.08
CA PRO A 12 -6.59 28.96 -1.19
C PRO A 12 -6.74 27.47 -0.92
N LYS A 13 -7.44 26.76 -1.83
CA LYS A 13 -7.52 25.30 -1.84
C LYS A 13 -6.10 24.80 -2.05
N ARG A 14 -5.33 24.66 -0.97
CA ARG A 14 -4.14 23.82 -0.93
C ARG A 14 -4.63 22.49 -1.45
N LEU A 15 -4.18 22.10 -2.64
CA LEU A 15 -4.33 20.75 -3.16
C LEU A 15 -3.95 19.84 -1.99
N LEU A 16 -4.95 19.16 -1.43
CA LEU A 16 -4.77 18.22 -0.36
C LEU A 16 -3.78 17.20 -0.92
N LYS A 17 -2.51 17.32 -0.52
CA LYS A 17 -1.50 16.27 -0.72
C LYS A 17 -2.20 15.01 -0.24
N ALA A 18 -2.23 13.99 -1.09
CA ALA A 18 -2.96 12.76 -0.85
C ALA A 18 -2.51 12.13 0.49
N SER A 19 -3.11 12.59 1.59
CA SER A 19 -3.01 11.98 2.90
C SER A 19 -4.02 10.86 2.90
N LEU A 20 -3.59 9.67 3.28
CA LEU A 20 -4.53 8.60 3.57
C LEU A 20 -5.53 9.11 4.61
N PRO A 21 -6.82 8.75 4.51
CA PRO A 21 -7.80 9.13 5.52
C PRO A 21 -7.28 8.68 6.89
N ALA A 22 -7.38 9.57 7.88
CA ALA A 22 -6.94 9.26 9.23
C ALA A 22 -7.76 8.08 9.78
N PHE A 23 -7.07 7.10 10.33
CA PHE A 23 -7.69 5.96 10.98
C PHE A 23 -7.96 6.31 12.44
N LEU A 24 -9.25 6.32 12.81
CA LEU A 24 -9.67 6.51 14.19
C LEU A 24 -9.65 5.15 14.89
N TYR A 25 -8.85 5.06 15.95
CA TYR A 25 -8.81 3.92 16.85
C TYR A 25 -9.63 4.23 18.11
N GLU A 26 -9.90 3.21 18.91
CA GLU A 26 -10.65 3.33 20.16
C GLU A 26 -9.99 4.37 21.10
N ASP A 27 -10.80 4.88 22.04
CA ASP A 27 -10.40 5.88 23.03
C ASP A 27 -9.92 7.23 22.47
N GLY A 28 -10.25 7.58 21.23
CA GLY A 28 -9.93 8.88 20.66
C GLY A 28 -8.49 9.01 20.13
N TYR A 29 -7.80 7.88 19.94
CA TYR A 29 -6.55 7.83 19.21
C TYR A 29 -6.78 7.96 17.70
N THR A 30 -5.96 8.75 17.03
CA THR A 30 -6.01 8.95 15.58
C THR A 30 -4.64 8.63 15.00
N LEU A 31 -4.58 7.64 14.10
CA LEU A 31 -3.41 7.34 13.30
C LEU A 31 -3.54 8.04 11.95
N SER A 32 -2.61 8.93 11.63
CA SER A 32 -2.57 9.65 10.35
C SER A 32 -1.27 9.36 9.60
N ALA A 33 -1.33 9.39 8.27
CA ALA A 33 -0.17 9.27 7.41
C ALA A 33 -0.15 10.40 6.38
N THR A 34 0.93 11.16 6.35
CA THR A 34 1.11 12.30 5.44
C THR A 34 2.28 12.02 4.50
N ASP A 35 1.99 12.02 3.19
CA ASP A 35 3.02 11.95 2.16
C ASP A 35 3.85 13.25 2.12
N MET A 36 5.15 13.11 2.34
CA MET A 36 6.13 14.18 2.28
C MET A 36 6.92 14.20 0.96
N GLY A 37 6.51 13.41 -0.03
CA GLY A 37 7.15 13.29 -1.33
C GLY A 37 8.54 12.68 -1.22
N LYS A 38 9.58 13.41 -1.64
CA LYS A 38 10.97 12.94 -1.61
C LYS A 38 11.51 12.70 -0.19
N SER A 39 10.84 13.25 0.84
CA SER A 39 11.23 13.06 2.24
C SER A 39 10.61 11.81 2.88
N GLY A 40 9.76 11.08 2.17
CA GLY A 40 9.11 9.87 2.66
C GLY A 40 7.72 10.13 3.23
N VAL A 41 7.35 9.44 4.30
CA VAL A 41 6.01 9.49 4.89
C VAL A 41 6.11 9.81 6.38
N LYS A 42 5.31 10.77 6.85
CA LYS A 42 5.13 11.03 8.28
C LYS A 42 3.96 10.20 8.79
N ILE A 43 4.17 9.43 9.84
CA ILE A 43 3.11 8.71 10.56
C ILE A 43 2.94 9.38 11.91
N GLU A 44 1.73 9.81 12.23
CA GLU A 44 1.40 10.45 13.49
C GLU A 44 0.34 9.64 14.23
N LEU A 45 0.52 9.47 15.53
CA LEU A 45 -0.48 8.96 16.45
C LEU A 45 -0.84 10.09 17.40
N SER A 46 -2.02 10.68 17.24
CA SER A 46 -2.53 11.76 18.09
C SER A 46 -3.67 11.26 18.99
N HIS A 47 -3.89 11.94 20.11
CA HIS A 47 -4.99 11.69 21.04
C HIS A 47 -5.53 13.03 21.54
N ASN A 48 -6.84 13.16 21.74
CA ASN A 48 -7.48 14.44 22.07
C ASN A 48 -6.96 15.10 23.36
N TYR A 49 -6.40 14.31 24.27
CA TYR A 49 -5.96 14.77 25.60
C TYR A 49 -4.48 14.56 25.90
N ASN A 50 -3.70 13.94 24.99
CA ASN A 50 -2.29 13.59 25.23
C ASN A 50 -1.38 14.08 24.10
N LEU A 51 -0.09 14.26 24.41
CA LEU A 51 0.95 14.51 23.41
C LEU A 51 1.03 13.33 22.44
N GLY A 52 0.76 13.59 21.16
CA GLY A 52 0.88 12.60 20.10
C GLY A 52 2.33 12.27 19.77
N GLY A 53 2.58 11.03 19.30
CA GLY A 53 3.86 10.60 18.77
C GLY A 53 3.90 10.75 17.25
N ALA A 54 5.06 11.05 16.69
CA ALA A 54 5.25 11.07 15.25
C ALA A 54 6.60 10.45 14.85
N ILE A 55 6.59 9.65 13.80
CA ILE A 55 7.79 9.12 13.16
C ILE A 55 7.80 9.54 11.69
N ILE A 56 8.99 9.82 11.16
CA ILE A 56 9.18 10.06 9.72
C ILE A 56 9.90 8.85 9.16
N LEU A 57 9.22 8.14 8.27
CA LEU A 57 9.80 7.02 7.53
C LEU A 57 10.48 7.55 6.26
N PRO A 58 11.81 7.38 6.10
CA PRO A 58 12.51 7.76 4.88
C PRO A 58 12.05 6.89 3.68
N PRO A 59 12.20 7.37 2.43
CA PRO A 59 11.67 6.69 1.25
C PRO A 59 12.09 5.23 1.06
N LYS A 60 13.30 4.85 1.51
CA LYS A 60 13.76 3.45 1.45
C LYS A 60 12.92 2.55 2.36
N GLN A 61 12.72 2.96 3.62
CA GLN A 61 11.91 2.24 4.60
C GLN A 61 10.43 2.21 4.19
N VAL A 62 9.90 3.29 3.60
CA VAL A 62 8.52 3.30 3.08
C VAL A 62 8.31 2.20 2.04
N LYS A 63 9.29 1.98 1.14
CA LYS A 63 9.21 0.92 0.14
C LYS A 63 9.29 -0.47 0.77
N GLU A 64 10.15 -0.66 1.76
CA GLU A 64 10.29 -1.93 2.49
C GLU A 64 9.01 -2.26 3.26
N CYS A 65 8.51 -1.31 4.06
CA CYS A 65 7.24 -1.45 4.77
C CYS A 65 6.06 -1.71 3.82
N GLY A 66 6.01 -0.99 2.69
CA GLY A 66 4.98 -1.20 1.68
C GLY A 66 5.03 -2.60 1.07
N ARG A 67 6.23 -3.11 0.77
CA ARG A 67 6.40 -4.49 0.28
C ARG A 67 5.97 -5.51 1.33
N TRP A 68 6.44 -5.35 2.56
CA TRP A 68 6.09 -6.23 3.68
C TRP A 68 4.58 -6.24 3.94
N LEU A 69 3.92 -5.07 3.88
CA LEU A 69 2.47 -4.95 4.05
C LEU A 69 1.71 -5.69 2.94
N LEU A 70 2.08 -5.45 1.67
CA LEU A 70 1.47 -6.15 0.54
C LEU A 70 1.64 -7.67 0.65
N GLU A 71 2.83 -8.12 1.06
CA GLU A 71 3.10 -9.54 1.25
C GLU A 71 2.26 -10.16 2.36
N THR A 72 2.14 -9.47 3.50
CA THR A 72 1.34 -9.86 4.66
C THR A 72 -0.14 -9.96 4.32
N LEU A 73 -0.64 -9.06 3.45
CA LEU A 73 -2.02 -9.06 2.97
C LEU A 73 -2.26 -10.01 1.78
N GLU A 74 -1.26 -10.82 1.41
CA GLU A 74 -1.28 -11.68 0.22
C GLU A 74 -1.62 -10.93 -1.09
N GLN A 75 -1.16 -9.69 -1.20
CA GLN A 75 -1.33 -8.84 -2.37
C GLN A 75 -0.07 -8.80 -3.25
N ASP A 76 -0.26 -8.51 -4.53
CA ASP A 76 0.80 -8.27 -5.51
C ASP A 76 1.30 -6.81 -5.45
N SER A 77 2.25 -6.47 -6.33
CA SER A 77 2.81 -5.12 -6.40
C SER A 77 1.80 -4.02 -6.78
N ASN A 78 0.61 -4.38 -7.26
CA ASN A 78 -0.47 -3.46 -7.60
C ASN A 78 -1.57 -3.44 -6.52
N GLY A 79 -1.39 -4.14 -5.40
CA GLY A 79 -2.42 -4.26 -4.36
C GLY A 79 -3.53 -5.25 -4.69
N LEU A 80 -3.37 -6.11 -5.71
CA LEU A 80 -4.35 -7.12 -6.07
C LEU A 80 -4.06 -8.44 -5.33
N PRO A 81 -5.09 -9.20 -4.92
CA PRO A 81 -4.86 -10.50 -4.29
C PRO A 81 -4.05 -11.42 -5.21
N LYS A 82 -2.98 -12.05 -4.69
CA LYS A 82 -2.12 -13.00 -5.44
C LYS A 82 -2.93 -14.13 -6.08
N GLN A 83 -4.03 -14.51 -5.44
CA GLN A 83 -4.91 -15.61 -5.87
C GLN A 83 -5.88 -15.20 -7.01
N LEU A 84 -5.97 -13.92 -7.35
CA LEU A 84 -6.96 -13.38 -8.30
C LEU A 84 -6.87 -14.07 -9.68
N ALA A 85 -5.66 -14.28 -10.20
CA ALA A 85 -5.47 -14.97 -11.46
C ALA A 85 -6.01 -16.41 -11.42
N GLY A 86 -5.78 -17.13 -10.33
CA GLY A 86 -6.29 -18.50 -10.15
C GLY A 86 -7.81 -18.54 -10.02
N ILE A 87 -8.40 -17.56 -9.33
CA ILE A 87 -9.86 -17.41 -9.21
C ILE A 87 -10.49 -17.16 -10.58
N LEU A 88 -9.97 -16.19 -11.34
CA LEU A 88 -10.47 -15.88 -12.69
C LEU A 88 -10.32 -17.08 -13.64
N GLU A 89 -9.23 -17.84 -13.53
CA GLU A 89 -9.02 -19.03 -14.34
C GLU A 89 -10.04 -20.12 -14.01
N ARG A 90 -10.30 -20.40 -12.72
CA ARG A 90 -11.34 -21.34 -12.28
C ARG A 90 -12.72 -20.93 -12.79
N LEU A 91 -13.10 -19.67 -12.62
CA LEU A 91 -14.38 -19.13 -13.08
C LEU A 91 -14.52 -19.23 -14.61
N SER A 92 -13.43 -19.04 -15.36
CA SER A 92 -13.46 -19.12 -16.82
C SER A 92 -13.68 -20.55 -17.36
N LYS A 93 -13.25 -21.56 -16.61
CA LYS A 93 -13.33 -22.99 -16.98
C LYS A 93 -14.58 -23.68 -16.42
N GLN A 94 -15.24 -23.09 -15.42
CA GLN A 94 -16.39 -23.68 -14.78
C GLN A 94 -17.61 -23.70 -15.73
N SER A 95 -17.87 -24.87 -16.33
CA SER A 95 -19.09 -25.14 -17.08
C SER A 95 -20.25 -25.33 -16.11
N GLY A 96 -21.34 -24.56 -16.28
CA GLY A 96 -22.54 -24.67 -15.45
C GLY A 96 -22.73 -23.55 -14.42
N PHE A 97 -21.86 -22.54 -14.39
CA PHE A 97 -22.12 -21.32 -13.63
C PHE A 97 -23.35 -20.61 -14.21
N ARG A 98 -24.48 -20.63 -13.48
CA ARG A 98 -25.70 -19.87 -13.79
C ARG A 98 -25.54 -18.35 -13.60
N ALA A 99 -24.31 -17.84 -13.47
CA ALA A 99 -24.12 -16.41 -13.59
C ALA A 99 -24.44 -16.02 -15.03
N LYS A 100 -25.34 -15.06 -15.20
CA LYS A 100 -25.54 -14.33 -16.45
C LYS A 100 -24.24 -13.57 -16.75
N LEU A 101 -23.21 -14.27 -17.21
CA LEU A 101 -22.06 -13.64 -17.83
C LEU A 101 -22.59 -13.01 -19.11
N GLU A 102 -22.53 -11.69 -19.19
CA GLU A 102 -23.00 -10.98 -20.36
C GLU A 102 -22.06 -11.26 -21.54
N ARG A 103 -22.56 -11.02 -22.75
CA ARG A 103 -21.77 -11.14 -23.97
C ARG A 103 -20.62 -10.15 -23.91
N GLY A 104 -19.42 -10.64 -23.61
CA GLY A 104 -18.19 -9.83 -23.53
C GLY A 104 -17.38 -10.04 -22.26
N ASP A 105 -17.99 -10.53 -21.18
CA ASP A 105 -17.30 -10.72 -19.91
C ASP A 105 -16.22 -11.78 -19.99
N LYS A 106 -16.46 -12.86 -20.75
CA LYS A 106 -15.43 -13.87 -21.04
C LYS A 106 -14.20 -13.27 -21.74
N LYS A 107 -14.39 -12.27 -22.61
CA LYS A 107 -13.26 -11.59 -23.27
C LYS A 107 -12.50 -10.74 -22.25
N LYS A 108 -13.21 -9.91 -21.48
CA LYS A 108 -12.62 -9.09 -20.42
C LYS A 108 -11.84 -9.92 -19.39
N MET A 109 -12.38 -11.06 -18.97
CA MET A 109 -11.70 -11.99 -18.06
C MET A 109 -10.43 -12.57 -18.68
N LYS A 110 -10.45 -12.97 -19.96
CA LYS A 110 -9.25 -13.45 -20.66
C LYS A 110 -8.19 -12.36 -20.80
N ASP A 111 -8.61 -11.12 -21.07
CA ASP A 111 -7.71 -9.98 -21.18
C ASP A 111 -7.09 -9.63 -19.81
N ALA A 112 -7.90 -9.63 -18.74
CA ALA A 112 -7.42 -9.46 -17.37
C ALA A 112 -6.43 -10.56 -16.97
N LEU A 113 -6.73 -11.82 -17.27
CA LEU A 113 -5.80 -12.94 -17.06
C LEU A 113 -4.48 -12.77 -17.83
N ARG A 114 -4.53 -12.23 -19.05
CA ARG A 114 -3.33 -11.96 -19.84
C ARG A 114 -2.45 -10.89 -19.17
N VAL A 115 -3.05 -9.83 -18.63
CA VAL A 115 -2.32 -8.79 -17.90
C VAL A 115 -1.72 -9.36 -16.61
N LEU A 116 -2.53 -10.07 -15.81
CA LEU A 116 -2.09 -10.66 -14.55
C LEU A 116 -0.96 -11.69 -14.73
N LYS A 117 -0.99 -12.51 -15.79
CA LYS A 117 0.06 -13.52 -16.06
C LYS A 117 1.34 -12.94 -16.69
N ARG A 118 1.27 -11.77 -17.33
CA ARG A 118 2.45 -11.09 -17.90
C ARG A 118 3.26 -10.35 -16.86
N GLN A 119 2.71 -10.15 -15.66
CA GLN A 119 3.48 -9.55 -14.59
C GLN A 119 4.53 -10.56 -14.12
N PRO A 120 5.82 -10.17 -14.13
CA PRO A 120 6.84 -11.04 -13.60
C PRO A 120 6.53 -11.27 -12.12
N ALA A 121 6.44 -12.54 -11.73
CA ALA A 121 6.51 -12.93 -10.33
C ALA A 121 7.84 -12.40 -9.78
N SER A 122 7.82 -11.20 -9.22
CA SER A 122 8.98 -10.53 -8.62
C SER A 122 9.54 -11.33 -7.42
N SER A 123 8.82 -12.36 -6.99
CA SER A 123 9.23 -13.36 -6.01
C SER A 123 10.39 -14.26 -6.48
N ARG A 124 10.74 -14.33 -7.78
CA ARG A 124 11.88 -15.15 -8.23
C ARG A 124 13.25 -14.46 -8.15
N ALA A 125 13.29 -13.14 -7.91
CA ALA A 125 14.54 -12.38 -7.87
C ALA A 125 15.16 -12.29 -6.46
N VAL A 126 14.38 -12.49 -5.39
CA VAL A 126 14.88 -12.39 -4.01
C VAL A 126 15.65 -13.64 -3.59
N ALA A 127 15.25 -14.82 -4.06
CA ALA A 127 15.94 -16.09 -3.78
C ALA A 127 17.36 -16.20 -4.39
N LYS A 128 17.78 -15.23 -5.22
CA LYS A 128 19.13 -15.19 -5.81
C LYS A 128 20.05 -14.16 -5.16
N ALA A 129 19.54 -13.28 -4.31
CA ALA A 129 20.32 -12.23 -3.65
C ALA A 129 20.83 -12.64 -2.25
N GLU A 130 20.28 -13.70 -1.64
CA GLU A 130 20.80 -14.28 -0.38
C GLU A 130 22.03 -15.18 -0.58
N ALA A 131 22.43 -15.48 -1.82
CA ALA A 131 23.63 -16.28 -2.09
C ALA A 131 24.94 -15.45 -2.10
N ASP A 132 24.85 -14.14 -1.90
CA ASP A 132 25.98 -13.20 -2.02
C ASP A 132 26.13 -12.34 -0.74
N GLU A 133 26.04 -12.99 0.42
CA GLU A 133 26.36 -12.36 1.71
C GLU A 133 27.89 -12.33 1.90
N PRO A 134 28.55 -11.15 1.98
CA PRO A 134 29.97 -11.11 2.33
C PRO A 134 30.15 -11.41 3.82
N ALA A 135 30.86 -12.50 4.08
CA ALA A 135 31.29 -12.97 5.39
C ALA A 135 31.56 -11.86 6.41
N LEU A 136 30.82 -11.91 7.52
CA LEU A 136 31.06 -11.13 8.73
C LEU A 136 32.53 -11.23 9.16
N ARG A 137 33.24 -10.10 9.14
CA ARG A 137 34.59 -9.95 9.65
C ARG A 137 34.61 -10.33 11.14
N GLN A 138 35.26 -11.44 11.46
CA GLN A 138 35.64 -11.80 12.83
C GLN A 138 36.55 -10.72 13.39
N LEU A 139 36.04 -9.93 14.35
CA LEU A 139 36.87 -9.05 15.15
C LEU A 139 37.64 -9.89 16.17
N SER A 140 38.94 -10.02 15.90
CA SER A 140 39.93 -10.66 16.76
C SER A 140 39.97 -9.98 18.13
N ARG A 141 39.62 -10.72 19.19
CA ARG A 141 39.93 -10.35 20.57
C ARG A 141 41.39 -10.71 20.83
N LYS A 142 42.27 -9.71 20.84
CA LYS A 142 43.58 -9.82 21.51
C LYS A 142 43.42 -9.31 22.93
N ALA A 143 43.58 -10.22 23.89
CA ALA A 143 43.84 -9.91 25.29
C ALA A 143 45.31 -9.52 25.44
N VAL A 144 45.57 -8.42 26.15
CA VAL A 144 46.76 -8.17 26.97
C VAL A 144 46.28 -7.44 28.22
#